data_AF-A0A2G7LVH4-F1
#
_entry.id   AF-A0A2G7LVH4-F1
#
_cell.length_a   1.000
_cell.length_b   1.000
_cell.length_c   1.000
_cell.angle_alpha   90.00
_cell.angle_beta   90.00
_cell.angle_gamma   90.00
#
_symmetry.space_group_name_H-M   'P 1'
#
loop_
_entity.id
_entity.type
_entity.pdbx_description
1 polymer ?
#
loop_
_entity_poly.entity_id
_entity_poly.type
_entity_poly.pdbx_seq_one_letter_code
_entity_poly.pdbx_strand_id
1 'polypeptide(L)'
;MEYRFEQGYFLIYSSARSTSSGDIMVVKLLDRPFKDRFEFLVNSKNYECTTHTEYLNFEPTSHHKPEKPGAFSLERSEFNRMWDTMNQYFEST
;
A
#
# COMPACT_ATOMS: atom_id res chain seq x y z
N MET A 1 4.46 -7.55 -6.93
CA MET A 1 4.14 -6.58 -5.87
C MET A 1 5.44 -6.05 -5.32
N GLU A 2 5.49 -4.75 -5.10
CA GLU A 2 6.65 -4.05 -4.53
C GLU A 2 6.19 -3.21 -3.35
N TYR A 3 7.09 -2.97 -2.40
CA TYR A 3 6.80 -2.23 -1.19
C TYR A 3 7.85 -1.18 -0.92
N ARG A 4 7.44 -0.07 -0.31
CA ARG A 4 8.36 0.90 0.27
C ARG A 4 7.74 1.63 1.46
N PHE A 5 8.60 2.11 2.34
CA PHE A 5 8.24 2.96 3.47
C PHE A 5 8.67 4.39 3.16
N GLU A 6 7.76 5.35 3.33
CA GLU A 6 8.05 6.74 3.02
C GLU A 6 7.18 7.67 3.88
N GLN A 7 7.81 8.62 4.60
CA GLN A 7 7.13 9.69 5.35
C GLN A 7 6.02 9.20 6.31
N GLY A 8 6.20 8.05 6.95
CA GLY A 8 5.19 7.45 7.84
C GLY A 8 4.08 6.70 7.10
N TYR A 9 4.29 6.34 5.83
CA TYR A 9 3.38 5.53 5.04
C TYR A 9 4.06 4.26 4.55
N PHE A 10 3.28 3.20 4.40
CA PHE A 10 3.65 1.97 3.73
C PHE A 10 2.91 1.89 2.39
N LEU A 11 3.70 1.91 1.31
CA LEU A 11 3.21 1.97 -0.06
C LEU A 11 3.34 0.57 -0.67
N ILE A 12 2.23 0.05 -1.19
CA ILE A 12 2.13 -1.30 -1.76
C ILE A 12 1.74 -1.16 -3.24
N TYR A 13 2.67 -1.45 -4.13
CA TYR A 13 2.46 -1.39 -5.57
C TYR A 13 2.07 -2.76 -6.14
N SER A 14 0.93 -2.80 -6.82
CA SER A 14 0.50 -3.90 -7.66
C SER A 14 0.58 -3.47 -9.12
N SER A 15 1.50 -4.11 -9.87
CA SER A 15 1.67 -3.83 -11.30
C SER A 15 0.42 -4.15 -12.09
N ALA A 16 0.18 -3.36 -13.15
CA ALA A 16 -0.87 -3.63 -14.13
C ALA A 16 -0.81 -5.07 -14.64
N ARG A 17 -1.98 -5.68 -14.79
CA ARG A 17 -2.15 -6.99 -15.43
C ARG A 17 -2.92 -6.80 -16.74
N SER A 18 -3.03 -7.83 -17.57
CA SER A 18 -3.76 -7.76 -18.85
C SER A 18 -5.23 -7.31 -18.71
N THR A 19 -5.80 -7.37 -17.51
CA THR A 19 -7.20 -7.04 -17.21
C THR A 19 -7.36 -5.94 -16.16
N SER A 20 -6.29 -5.32 -15.66
CA SER A 20 -6.38 -4.27 -14.63
C SER A 20 -5.33 -3.18 -14.83
N SER A 21 -5.72 -1.93 -14.54
CA SER A 21 -4.76 -0.86 -14.25
C SER A 21 -3.87 -1.29 -13.09
N GLY A 22 -2.61 -0.85 -13.08
CA GLY A 22 -1.80 -0.97 -11.88
C GLY A 22 -2.40 -0.12 -10.76
N ASP A 23 -2.20 -0.53 -9.52
CA ASP A 23 -2.75 0.14 -8.34
C ASP A 23 -1.66 0.31 -7.28
N ILE A 24 -1.75 1.39 -6.51
CA ILE A 24 -0.96 1.58 -5.30
C ILE A 24 -1.91 1.72 -4.10
N MET A 25 -1.71 0.86 -3.10
CA MET A 25 -2.31 1.05 -1.79
C MET A 25 -1.34 1.83 -0.91
N VAL A 26 -1.83 2.89 -0.30
CA VAL A 26 -1.09 3.75 0.61
C VAL A 26 -1.67 3.56 2.00
N VAL A 27 -0.86 3.03 2.91
CA VAL A 27 -1.27 2.74 4.28
C VAL A 27 -0.58 3.73 5.20
N LYS A 28 -1.34 4.50 5.97
CA LYS A 28 -0.77 5.37 7.00
C LYS A 28 -0.31 4.52 8.17
N LEU A 29 0.99 4.56 8.47
CA LEU A 29 1.54 3.84 9.62
C LEU A 29 1.13 4.52 10.92
N LEU A 30 1.01 3.70 11.96
CA LEU A 30 0.77 4.14 13.34
C LEU A 30 2.09 4.07 14.11
N ASP A 31 2.12 4.56 15.35
CA ASP A 31 3.27 4.41 16.24
C ASP A 31 3.38 2.99 16.86
N ARG A 32 2.58 2.05 16.35
CA ARG A 32 2.50 0.66 16.80
C ARG A 32 2.04 -0.25 15.66
N PRO A 33 2.26 -1.57 15.76
CA PRO A 33 1.64 -2.53 14.84
C PRO A 33 0.11 -2.42 14.79
N PHE A 34 -0.46 -2.78 13.64
CA PHE A 34 -1.91 -2.89 13.47
C PHE A 34 -2.46 -4.08 14.26
N LYS A 35 -3.59 -3.89 14.93
CA LYS A 35 -4.23 -4.92 15.76
C LYS A 35 -4.82 -6.05 14.91
N ASP A 36 -5.34 -5.72 13.74
CA ASP A 36 -6.04 -6.63 12.84
C ASP A 36 -6.10 -6.06 11.40
N ARG A 37 -6.60 -6.88 10.49
CA ARG A 37 -6.79 -6.51 9.08
C ARG A 37 -7.76 -5.34 8.89
N PHE A 38 -8.74 -5.17 9.78
CA PHE A 38 -9.72 -4.10 9.65
C PHE A 38 -9.06 -2.75 9.96
N GLU A 39 -8.25 -2.66 11.02
CA GLU A 39 -7.49 -1.46 11.35
C GLU A 39 -6.52 -1.06 10.23
N PHE A 40 -5.88 -2.05 9.60
CA PHE A 40 -5.06 -1.83 8.42
C PHE A 40 -5.87 -1.23 7.26
N LEU A 41 -7.05 -1.79 6.95
CA LEU A 41 -7.89 -1.33 5.84
C LEU A 41 -8.47 0.07 6.05
N VAL A 42 -8.85 0.45 7.27
CA VAL A 42 -9.36 1.81 7.53
C VAL A 42 -8.27 2.88 7.48
N ASN A 43 -7.00 2.47 7.60
CA ASN A 43 -5.84 3.35 7.45
C ASN A 43 -5.24 3.31 6.04
N SER A 44 -5.88 2.63 5.10
CA SER A 44 -5.41 2.54 3.72
C SER A 44 -6.29 3.32 2.75
N LYS A 45 -5.64 3.80 1.69
CA LYS A 45 -6.25 4.44 0.52
C LYS A 45 -5.70 3.82 -0.74
N ASN A 46 -6.52 3.72 -1.78
CA ASN A 46 -6.10 3.16 -3.05
C ASN A 46 -6.04 4.26 -4.11
N TYR A 47 -5.03 4.19 -4.96
CA TYR A 47 -4.87 5.08 -6.11
C TYR A 47 -4.52 4.25 -7.32
N GLU A 48 -4.93 4.72 -8.49
CA GLU A 48 -4.40 4.20 -9.74
C GLU A 48 -2.88 4.43 -9.75
N CYS A 49 -2.11 3.48 -10.27
CA CYS A 49 -0.66 3.62 -10.43
C CYS A 49 -0.22 2.71 -11.56
N THR A 50 -0.18 3.22 -12.78
CA THR A 50 -0.13 2.38 -13.97
C THR A 50 1.29 1.95 -14.32
N THR A 51 2.28 2.75 -13.94
CA THR A 51 3.69 2.51 -14.25
C THR A 51 4.54 2.36 -13.00
N HIS A 52 5.65 1.65 -13.13
CA HIS A 52 6.65 1.55 -12.05
C HIS A 52 7.27 2.92 -11.74
N THR A 53 7.47 3.77 -12.74
CA THR A 53 7.95 5.14 -12.56
C THR A 53 6.96 6.00 -11.76
N GLU A 54 5.65 5.85 -11.98
CA GLU A 54 4.64 6.49 -11.12
C GLU A 54 4.77 6.03 -9.66
N TYR A 55 4.98 4.73 -9.45
CA TYR A 55 5.17 4.19 -8.10
C TYR A 55 6.39 4.80 -7.41
N LEU A 56 7.55 4.87 -8.08
CA LEU A 56 8.76 5.44 -7.50
C LEU A 56 8.66 6.94 -7.19
N ASN A 57 7.81 7.68 -7.91
CA ASN A 57 7.59 9.11 -7.72
C ASN A 57 6.31 9.41 -6.93
N PHE A 58 5.63 8.40 -6.38
CA PHE A 58 4.35 8.60 -5.68
C PHE A 58 4.58 9.23 -4.31
N GLU A 59 4.08 10.45 -4.11
CA GLU A 59 4.15 11.15 -2.83
C GLU A 59 2.85 10.97 -2.03
N PRO A 60 2.86 10.27 -0.88
CA PRO A 60 1.64 9.96 -0.12
C PRO A 60 1.02 11.17 0.59
N THR A 61 1.77 12.25 0.75
CA THR A 61 1.33 13.52 1.35
C THR A 61 0.79 14.51 0.32
N SER A 62 0.92 14.20 -0.97
CA SER A 62 0.44 15.04 -2.05
C SER A 62 -1.04 14.77 -2.35
N HIS A 63 -1.83 15.83 -2.56
CA HIS A 63 -3.26 15.74 -2.85
C HIS A 63 -3.60 15.76 -4.35
N HIS A 64 -2.60 15.52 -5.21
CA HIS A 64 -2.76 15.69 -6.66
C HIS A 64 -3.45 14.51 -7.37
N LYS A 65 -3.56 13.34 -6.73
CA LYS A 65 -4.19 12.16 -7.33
C LYS A 65 -5.49 11.80 -6.60
N PRO A 66 -6.62 11.62 -7.33
CA PRO A 66 -7.87 11.23 -6.71
C PRO A 66 -7.79 9.78 -6.20
N GLU A 67 -8.42 9.53 -5.05
CA GLU A 67 -8.56 8.19 -4.50
C GLU A 67 -9.48 7.35 -5.39
N LYS A 68 -9.06 6.11 -5.66
CA LYS A 68 -9.84 5.13 -6.41
C LYS A 68 -10.77 4.38 -5.44
N PRO A 69 -12.09 4.38 -5.67
CA PRO A 69 -13.01 3.61 -4.84
C PRO A 69 -12.79 2.11 -5.06
N GLY A 70 -12.82 1.34 -3.97
CA GLY A 70 -12.74 -0.12 -4.02
C GLY A 70 -11.74 -0.70 -3.04
N ALA A 71 -11.95 -1.95 -2.68
CA ALA A 71 -11.03 -2.70 -1.84
C ALA A 71 -9.92 -3.29 -2.72
N PHE A 72 -8.68 -3.16 -2.27
CA PHE A 72 -7.55 -3.83 -2.88
C PHE A 72 -7.69 -5.33 -2.64
N SER A 73 -7.90 -6.08 -3.72
CA SER A 73 -8.05 -7.53 -3.67
C SER A 73 -6.67 -8.16 -3.81
N LEU A 74 -6.14 -8.66 -2.70
CA LEU A 74 -4.92 -9.47 -2.67
C LEU A 74 -5.26 -10.94 -2.52
N GLU A 75 -4.48 -11.79 -3.16
CA GLU A 75 -4.47 -13.20 -2.81
C GLU A 75 -3.97 -13.39 -1.37
N ARG A 76 -4.39 -14.46 -0.71
CA ARG A 76 -4.04 -14.72 0.70
C ARG A 76 -2.51 -14.80 0.91
N SER A 77 -1.78 -15.38 -0.04
CA SER A 77 -0.32 -15.47 -0.01
C SER A 77 0.36 -14.11 -0.13
N GLU A 78 -0.17 -13.23 -0.99
CA GLU A 78 0.30 -11.85 -1.18
C GLU A 78 0.02 -11.02 0.08
N PHE A 79 -1.17 -11.17 0.66
CA PHE A 79 -1.52 -10.51 1.93
C PHE A 79 -0.58 -10.93 3.06
N ASN A 80 -0.31 -12.22 3.25
CA ASN A 80 0.58 -12.68 4.32
C ASN A 80 1.99 -12.07 4.17
N ARG A 81 2.56 -12.08 2.96
CA ARG A 81 3.89 -11.49 2.71
C ARG A 81 3.91 -9.99 3.01
N MET A 82 2.89 -9.27 2.57
CA MET A 82 2.73 -7.84 2.83
C MET A 82 2.61 -7.55 4.33
N TRP A 83 1.84 -8.37 5.06
CA TRP A 83 1.69 -8.28 6.51
C TRP A 83 3.00 -8.50 7.25
N ASP A 84 3.77 -9.53 6.85
CA ASP A 84 5.07 -9.83 7.44
C ASP A 84 6.07 -8.69 7.20
N THR A 85 6.13 -8.15 5.97
CA THR A 85 7.00 -7.00 5.64
C THR A 85 6.63 -5.76 6.45
N MET A 86 5.33 -5.48 6.62
CA MET A 86 4.87 -4.34 7.42
C MET A 86 5.22 -4.50 8.90
N ASN A 87 5.13 -5.71 9.46
CA ASN A 87 5.48 -5.91 10.87
C ASN A 87 6.98 -5.82 11.13
N GLN A 88 7.82 -6.26 10.19
CA GLN A 88 9.28 -6.09 10.28
C GLN A 88 9.70 -4.63 10.44
N TYR A 89 8.96 -3.68 9.86
CA TYR A 89 9.20 -2.26 10.06
C TYR A 89 9.18 -1.88 11.54
N PHE A 90 8.16 -2.32 12.29
CA PHE A 90 8.01 -2.04 13.71
C PHE A 90 9.04 -2.74 14.61
N GLU A 91 9.66 -3.82 14.14
CA GLU A 91 10.75 -4.49 14.86
C GLU A 91 12.11 -3.79 14.66
N SER A 92 12.22 -3.01 13.58
CA SER A 92 13.47 -2.36 13.15
C SER A 92 13.59 -0.88 13.55
N THR A 93 12.52 -0.31 14.12
CA THR A 93 12.42 1.11 14.52
C THR A 93 12.35 1.22 16.04
#